data_AF-A0AAD9XBU1-F1
#
_entry.id   AF-A0AAD9XBU1-F1
#
_cell.length_a   1.000
_cell.length_b   1.000
_cell.length_c   1.000
_cell.angle_alpha   90.00
_cell.angle_beta   90.00
_cell.angle_gamma   90.00
#
_symmetry.space_group_name_H-M   'P 1'
#
loop_
_entity.id
_entity.type
_entity.pdbx_description
1 polymer ?
#
loop_
_entity_poly.entity_id
_entity_poly.type
_entity_poly.pdbx_seq_one_letter_code
_entity_poly.pdbx_strand_id
1 'polypeptide(L)'
;MSLKYSCDTLATSLQHGDNYDIDADELFSELHLLRKSLPEGTTKAIEVFEYIKSIHICFSNAWIAYRILLTIPVTVAIAERSLSKLKWIKNYLRSTMSQDRFSGLTMLSIKKNVLANLDGSSIMSKFALQKARRIEM
;
A
#
# COMPACT_ATOMS: atom_id res chain seq x y z
N MET A 1 23.39 -11.53 -14.16
CA MET A 1 22.16 -12.31 -13.87
C MET A 1 21.33 -12.34 -15.14
N SER A 2 20.86 -13.51 -15.58
CA SER A 2 19.94 -13.59 -16.72
C SER A 2 18.57 -13.05 -16.31
N LEU A 3 17.84 -12.42 -17.25
CA LEU A 3 16.47 -11.92 -17.00
C LEU A 3 15.55 -13.05 -16.51
N LYS A 4 15.78 -14.28 -16.99
CA LYS A 4 15.05 -15.47 -16.56
C LYS A 4 15.25 -15.79 -15.08
N TYR A 5 16.50 -15.78 -14.60
CA TYR A 5 16.81 -15.99 -13.18
C TYR A 5 16.09 -14.98 -12.27
N SER A 6 15.99 -13.72 -12.70
CA SER A 6 15.26 -12.70 -11.95
C SER A 6 13.74 -12.95 -11.92
N CYS A 7 13.17 -13.47 -13.02
CA CYS A 7 11.76 -13.86 -13.09
C CYS A 7 11.47 -15.04 -12.15
N ASP A 8 12.34 -16.06 -12.16
CA ASP A 8 12.23 -17.23 -11.26
C ASP A 8 12.31 -16.82 -9.79
N THR A 9 13.24 -15.91 -9.47
CA THR A 9 13.40 -15.37 -8.11
C THR A 9 12.15 -14.62 -7.66
N LEU A 10 11.57 -13.80 -8.55
CA LEU A 10 10.36 -13.04 -8.26
C LEU A 10 9.14 -13.95 -8.07
N ALA A 11 8.95 -14.94 -8.95
CA ALA A 11 7.87 -15.91 -8.85
C ALA A 11 7.96 -16.72 -7.54
N THR A 12 9.17 -17.17 -7.17
CA THR A 12 9.40 -17.87 -5.90
C THR A 12 9.12 -16.96 -4.69
N SER A 13 9.48 -15.68 -4.76
CA SER A 13 9.24 -14.72 -3.68
C SER A 13 7.76 -14.35 -3.49
N LEU A 14 6.96 -14.51 -4.55
CA LEU A 14 5.52 -14.25 -4.55
C LEU A 14 4.69 -15.54 -4.42
N GLN A 15 5.33 -16.68 -4.19
CA GLN A 15 4.65 -17.94 -3.92
C GLN A 15 4.21 -18.00 -2.45
N HIS A 16 2.94 -18.33 -2.22
CA HIS A 16 2.42 -18.63 -0.88
C HIS A 16 1.71 -19.98 -0.85
N GLY A 17 2.42 -21.01 -0.39
CA GLY A 17 1.93 -22.39 -0.43
C GLY A 17 1.81 -22.90 -1.87
N ASP A 18 0.62 -23.38 -2.23
CA ASP A 18 0.31 -23.89 -3.57
C ASP A 18 -0.20 -22.80 -4.54
N ASN A 19 -0.34 -21.56 -4.07
CA ASN A 19 -0.78 -20.44 -4.90
C ASN A 19 0.41 -19.66 -5.45
N TYR A 20 0.40 -19.47 -6.76
CA TYR A 20 1.37 -18.69 -7.51
C TYR A 20 0.66 -17.46 -8.07
N ASP A 21 1.12 -16.27 -7.70
CA ASP A 21 0.57 -15.02 -8.23
C ASP A 21 1.04 -14.72 -9.66
N ILE A 22 2.17 -15.31 -10.08
CA ILE A 22 2.83 -15.06 -11.37
C ILE A 22 3.54 -16.31 -11.88
N ASP A 23 3.42 -16.61 -13.18
CA ASP A 23 4.22 -17.63 -13.88
C ASP A 23 5.53 -17.03 -14.40
N ALA A 24 6.68 -17.64 -14.07
CA ALA A 24 8.00 -17.11 -14.41
C ALA A 24 8.33 -17.17 -15.91
N ASP A 25 7.93 -18.24 -16.60
CA ASP A 25 8.21 -18.43 -18.03
C ASP A 25 7.30 -17.54 -18.89
N GLU A 26 6.03 -17.39 -18.47
CA GLU A 26 5.08 -16.47 -19.11
C GLU A 26 5.50 -15.02 -18.89
N LEU A 27 5.88 -14.65 -17.66
CA LEU A 27 6.43 -13.32 -17.34
C LEU A 27 7.67 -13.01 -18.20
N PHE A 28 8.60 -13.95 -18.33
CA PHE A 28 9.80 -13.76 -19.14
C PHE A 28 9.46 -13.49 -20.62
N SER A 29 8.52 -14.26 -21.16
CA SER A 29 8.06 -14.12 -22.55
C SER A 29 7.33 -12.80 -22.78
N GLU A 30 6.44 -12.44 -21.87
CA GLU A 30 5.71 -11.16 -21.85
C GLU A 30 6.67 -9.97 -21.79
N LEU A 31 7.65 -9.98 -20.87
CA LEU A 31 8.66 -8.92 -20.75
C LEU A 31 9.53 -8.80 -22.01
N HIS A 32 9.86 -9.94 -22.64
CA HIS A 32 10.63 -9.92 -23.86
C HIS A 32 9.85 -9.28 -25.02
N LEU A 33 8.55 -9.55 -25.12
CA LEU A 33 7.64 -8.93 -26.09
C LEU A 33 7.40 -7.45 -25.78
N LEU A 34 7.19 -7.09 -24.51
CA LEU A 34 7.03 -5.71 -24.06
C LEU A 34 8.23 -4.84 -24.43
N ARG A 35 9.45 -5.37 -24.31
CA ARG A 35 10.67 -4.67 -24.73
C ARG A 35 10.68 -4.35 -26.23
N LYS A 36 10.03 -5.16 -27.06
CA LYS A 36 9.94 -4.97 -28.51
C LYS A 36 8.74 -4.10 -28.93
N SER A 37 7.67 -4.10 -28.15
CA SER A 37 6.45 -3.33 -28.44
C SER A 37 6.45 -1.92 -27.86
N LEU A 38 7.40 -1.61 -26.97
CA LEU A 38 7.51 -0.31 -26.33
C LEU A 38 7.89 0.78 -27.36
N PRO A 39 7.16 1.91 -27.41
CA PRO A 39 7.52 3.01 -28.30
C PRO A 39 8.87 3.62 -27.91
N GLU A 40 9.73 3.83 -28.91
CA GLU A 40 11.05 4.45 -28.76
C GLU A 40 10.89 5.85 -28.16
N GLY A 41 11.32 6.03 -26.90
CA GLY A 41 11.25 7.31 -26.18
C GLY A 41 10.63 7.24 -24.78
N THR A 42 10.02 6.12 -24.41
CA THR A 42 9.50 5.90 -23.04
C THR A 42 10.65 5.67 -22.06
N THR A 43 10.95 6.71 -21.26
CA THR A 43 12.02 6.66 -20.25
C THR A 43 11.48 6.61 -18.83
N LYS A 44 10.21 6.96 -18.63
CA LYS A 44 9.59 7.01 -17.31
C LYS A 44 8.80 5.74 -17.02
N ALA A 45 9.00 5.18 -15.84
CA ALA A 45 8.25 4.02 -15.36
C ALA A 45 6.72 4.23 -15.37
N ILE A 46 6.26 5.48 -15.25
CA ILE A 46 4.83 5.85 -15.29
C ILE A 46 4.26 5.72 -16.71
N GLU A 47 5.02 6.08 -17.73
CA GLU A 47 4.59 5.97 -19.14
C GLU A 47 4.49 4.50 -19.55
N VAL A 48 5.47 3.69 -19.13
CA VAL A 48 5.45 2.23 -19.31
C VAL A 48 4.26 1.62 -18.58
N PHE A 49 3.95 2.09 -17.38
CA PHE A 49 2.79 1.62 -16.62
C PHE A 49 1.46 1.93 -17.28
N GLU A 50 1.24 3.16 -17.77
CA GLU A 50 0.01 3.52 -18.49
C GLU A 50 -0.11 2.76 -19.83
N TYR A 51 1.00 2.46 -20.49
CA TYR A 51 1.00 1.59 -21.67
C TYR A 51 0.57 0.17 -21.33
N ILE A 52 1.20 -0.48 -20.34
CA ILE A 52 0.84 -1.84 -19.91
C ILE A 52 -0.61 -1.89 -19.42
N LYS A 53 -1.10 -0.85 -18.76
CA LYS A 53 -2.50 -0.73 -18.33
C LYS A 53 -3.48 -0.79 -19.50
N SER A 54 -3.14 -0.16 -20.63
CA SER A 54 -4.00 -0.20 -21.83
C SER A 54 -4.01 -1.56 -22.53
N ILE A 55 -2.95 -2.37 -22.35
CA ILE A 55 -2.79 -3.71 -22.96
C ILE A 55 -2.76 -4.82 -21.89
N HIS A 56 -3.37 -4.58 -20.72
CA HIS A 56 -3.26 -5.48 -19.56
C HIS A 56 -3.77 -6.91 -19.83
N ILE A 57 -4.66 -7.06 -20.82
CA ILE A 57 -5.21 -8.36 -21.24
C ILE A 57 -4.14 -9.23 -21.91
N CYS A 58 -3.20 -8.65 -22.66
CA CYS A 58 -2.16 -9.41 -23.36
C CYS A 58 -0.90 -9.65 -22.50
N PHE A 59 -0.76 -8.95 -21.38
CA PHE A 59 0.42 -8.97 -20.52
C PHE A 59 0.02 -9.05 -19.04
N SER A 60 -0.69 -10.12 -18.69
CA SER A 60 -1.30 -10.25 -17.36
C SER A 60 -0.24 -10.41 -16.26
N ASN A 61 0.79 -11.22 -16.49
CA ASN A 61 1.87 -11.45 -15.53
C ASN A 61 2.74 -10.20 -15.35
N ALA A 62 3.11 -9.55 -16.45
CA ALA A 62 3.90 -8.33 -16.42
C ALA A 62 3.14 -7.17 -15.78
N TRP A 63 1.82 -7.08 -15.97
CA TRP A 63 0.97 -6.12 -15.28
C TRP A 63 0.97 -6.32 -13.76
N ILE A 64 0.79 -7.56 -13.30
CA ILE A 64 0.82 -7.89 -11.86
C ILE A 64 2.20 -7.55 -11.29
N ALA A 65 3.27 -7.96 -11.95
CA ALA A 65 4.65 -7.66 -11.54
C ALA A 65 4.89 -6.14 -11.42
N TYR A 66 4.48 -5.35 -12.43
CA TYR A 66 4.62 -3.89 -12.40
C TYR A 66 3.80 -3.23 -11.29
N ARG A 67 2.58 -3.73 -11.03
CA ARG A 67 1.76 -3.23 -9.92
C ARG A 67 2.42 -3.49 -8.58
N ILE A 68 2.96 -4.69 -8.36
CA ILE A 68 3.66 -5.05 -7.12
C ILE A 68 4.92 -4.17 -6.97
N LEU A 69 5.70 -4.05 -8.05
CA LEU A 69 6.92 -3.23 -8.07
C LEU A 69 6.65 -1.74 -7.87
N LEU A 70 5.51 -1.21 -8.30
CA LEU A 70 5.17 0.19 -8.02
C LEU A 70 4.54 0.35 -6.64
N THR A 71 3.82 -0.66 -6.15
CA THR A 71 3.15 -0.58 -4.85
C THR A 71 4.13 -0.75 -3.70
N ILE A 72 5.05 -1.71 -3.74
CA ILE A 72 5.97 -1.99 -2.61
C ILE A 72 6.90 -0.79 -2.32
N PRO A 73 7.67 -0.23 -3.27
CA PRO A 73 8.57 0.89 -3.01
C PRO A 73 7.81 2.16 -2.67
N VAL A 74 6.67 2.42 -3.33
CA VAL A 74 5.85 3.60 -3.06
C VAL A 74 5.21 3.49 -1.67
N THR A 75 4.70 2.33 -1.28
CA THR A 75 4.16 2.13 0.07
C THR A 75 5.25 2.15 1.12
N VAL A 76 6.41 1.52 0.90
CA VAL A 76 7.54 1.55 1.85
C VAL A 76 8.05 2.99 2.02
N ALA A 77 8.26 3.76 0.95
CA ALA A 77 8.70 5.15 1.06
C ALA A 77 7.64 6.06 1.73
N ILE A 78 6.35 5.89 1.41
CA ILE A 78 5.26 6.64 2.05
C ILE A 78 5.11 6.22 3.53
N ALA A 79 5.22 4.93 3.83
CA ALA A 79 5.18 4.38 5.17
C ALA A 79 6.39 4.87 5.98
N GLU A 80 7.61 4.77 5.49
CA GLU A 80 8.81 5.31 6.14
C GLU A 80 8.71 6.82 6.36
N ARG A 81 8.25 7.57 5.36
CA ARG A 81 8.08 9.03 5.47
C ARG A 81 7.00 9.39 6.50
N SER A 82 5.88 8.68 6.50
CA SER A 82 4.78 8.91 7.46
C SER A 82 5.13 8.42 8.86
N LEU A 83 5.79 7.27 9.00
CA LEU A 83 6.31 6.72 10.26
C LEU A 83 7.46 7.55 10.82
N SER A 84 8.31 8.15 10.00
CA SER A 84 9.36 9.07 10.44
C SER A 84 8.76 10.36 11.00
N LYS A 85 7.77 10.94 10.30
CA LYS A 85 6.97 12.06 10.84
C LYS A 85 6.25 11.66 12.12
N LEU A 86 5.66 10.46 12.16
CA LEU A 86 4.98 9.93 13.34
C LEU A 86 5.96 9.71 14.50
N LYS A 87 7.20 9.29 14.23
CA LYS A 87 8.26 9.14 15.23
C LYS A 87 8.66 10.49 15.82
N TRP A 88 8.77 11.53 15.00
CA TRP A 88 8.98 12.91 15.46
C TRP A 88 7.82 13.41 16.32
N ILE A 89 6.57 13.26 15.84
CA ILE A 89 5.36 13.64 16.58
C ILE A 89 5.25 12.84 17.88
N LYS A 90 5.54 11.53 17.85
CA LYS A 90 5.55 10.66 19.03
C LYS A 90 6.62 11.08 20.01
N ASN A 91 7.84 11.40 19.58
CA ASN A 91 8.87 11.88 20.51
C ASN A 91 8.47 13.19 21.18
N TYR A 92 7.86 14.12 20.43
CA TYR A 92 7.35 15.37 20.96
C TYR A 92 6.20 15.14 21.95
N LEU A 93 5.18 14.36 21.57
CA LEU A 93 3.98 14.11 22.38
C LEU A 93 4.20 13.11 23.54
N ARG A 94 5.19 12.21 23.47
CA ARG A 94 5.48 11.25 24.56
C ARG A 94 6.01 11.94 25.81
N SER A 95 6.48 13.18 25.71
CA SER A 95 6.73 14.04 26.87
C SER A 95 5.43 14.43 27.63
N THR A 96 4.25 14.23 27.03
CA THR A 96 2.95 14.74 27.50
C THR A 96 1.76 13.75 27.36
N MET A 97 1.94 12.54 26.80
CA MET A 97 0.83 11.61 26.47
C MET A 97 1.21 10.11 26.48
N SER A 98 0.22 9.25 26.81
CA SER A 98 0.34 7.78 26.76
C SER A 98 0.22 7.19 25.34
N GLN A 99 0.80 6.00 25.14
CA GLN A 99 0.85 5.31 23.84
C GLN A 99 -0.55 4.97 23.27
N ASP A 100 -1.51 4.62 24.13
CA ASP A 100 -2.88 4.27 23.72
C ASP A 100 -3.68 5.48 23.21
N ARG A 101 -3.47 6.65 23.81
CA ARG A 101 -4.11 7.89 23.34
C ARG A 101 -3.57 8.30 21.97
N PHE A 102 -2.27 8.08 21.74
CA PHE A 102 -1.60 8.38 20.48
C PHE A 102 -2.07 7.47 19.34
N SER A 103 -2.20 6.16 19.58
CA SER A 103 -2.70 5.21 18.57
C SER A 103 -4.14 5.52 18.19
N GLY A 104 -4.99 5.84 19.18
CA GLY A 104 -6.37 6.27 18.94
C GLY A 104 -6.47 7.53 18.07
N LEU A 105 -5.70 8.58 18.38
CA LEU A 105 -5.68 9.82 17.61
C LEU A 105 -5.13 9.63 16.19
N THR A 106 -4.13 8.78 16.03
CA THR A 106 -3.58 8.42 14.70
C THR A 106 -4.64 7.72 13.86
N MET A 107 -5.39 6.76 14.45
CA MET A 107 -6.48 6.08 13.75
C MET A 107 -7.62 7.04 13.37
N LEU A 108 -8.01 7.96 14.25
CA LEU A 108 -8.98 9.01 13.93
C LEU A 108 -8.50 9.91 12.78
N SER A 109 -7.20 10.25 12.76
CA SER A 109 -6.62 11.13 11.73
C SER A 109 -6.59 10.45 10.36
N ILE A 110 -6.24 9.15 10.30
CA ILE A 110 -6.27 8.35 9.07
C ILE A 110 -7.71 8.17 8.58
N LYS A 111 -8.65 7.90 9.49
CA LYS A 111 -10.08 7.69 9.18
C LYS A 111 -10.90 8.98 9.18
N LYS A 112 -10.26 10.15 9.11
CA LYS A 112 -10.95 11.46 9.20
C LYS A 112 -12.08 11.62 8.18
N ASN A 113 -11.89 11.13 6.95
CA ASN A 113 -12.92 11.19 5.91
C ASN A 113 -14.14 10.31 6.24
N VAL A 114 -13.93 9.15 6.85
CA VAL A 114 -15.01 8.27 7.31
C VAL A 114 -15.72 8.91 8.52
N LEU A 115 -14.96 9.55 9.41
CA LEU A 115 -15.50 10.26 10.57
C LEU A 115 -16.35 11.47 10.18
N ALA A 116 -16.02 12.15 9.09
CA ALA A 116 -16.81 13.27 8.57
C ALA A 116 -18.22 12.86 8.10
N ASN A 117 -18.41 11.58 7.74
CA ASN A 117 -19.71 11.02 7.35
C ASN A 117 -20.49 10.44 8.53
N LEU A 118 -19.91 10.41 9.73
CA LEU A 118 -20.58 9.93 10.93
C LEU A 118 -21.28 11.08 11.64
N ASP A 119 -22.51 10.83 12.11
CA ASP A 119 -23.26 11.81 12.89
C ASP A 119 -22.61 12.01 14.27
N GLY A 120 -21.92 13.15 14.42
CA GLY A 120 -21.23 13.53 15.65
C GLY A 120 -22.16 13.61 16.86
N SER A 121 -23.45 13.91 16.65
CA SER A 121 -24.43 13.98 17.74
C SER A 121 -24.70 12.60 18.36
N SER A 122 -24.77 11.56 17.52
CA SER A 122 -24.91 10.16 17.95
C SER A 122 -23.69 9.68 18.73
N ILE A 123 -22.49 10.11 18.34
CA ILE A 123 -21.23 9.75 19.01
C ILE A 123 -21.14 10.45 20.36
N MET A 124 -21.47 11.73 20.43
CA MET A 124 -21.51 12.49 21.69
C MET A 124 -22.51 11.89 22.67
N SER A 125 -23.71 11.51 22.21
CA SER A 125 -24.72 10.86 23.06
C SER A 125 -24.23 9.52 23.61
N LYS A 126 -23.64 8.67 22.76
CA LYS A 126 -23.05 7.38 23.20
C LYS A 126 -21.90 7.57 24.19
N PHE A 127 -21.05 8.56 23.96
CA PHE A 127 -19.95 8.88 24.88
C PHE A 127 -20.47 9.40 26.23
N ALA A 128 -21.48 10.27 26.22
CA ALA A 128 -22.13 10.78 27.43
C ALA A 128 -22.77 9.64 28.24
N LEU A 129 -23.48 8.71 27.58
CA LEU A 129 -24.07 7.53 28.24
C LEU A 129 -23.04 6.55 28.83
N GLN A 130 -21.85 6.44 28.22
CA GLN A 130 -20.76 5.64 28.80
C GLN A 130 -20.07 6.34 29.97
N LYS A 131 -19.93 7.67 29.93
CA LYS A 131 -19.28 8.45 30.99
C LYS A 131 -20.19 8.67 32.20
N ALA A 132 -21.49 8.86 31.98
CA ALA A 132 -22.50 8.95 33.04
C ALA A 132 -22.57 7.66 33.87
N ARG A 133 -22.49 6.49 33.21
CA ARG A 133 -22.38 5.18 33.90
C ARG A 133 -21.11 4.99 34.73
N ARG A 134 -20.10 5.84 34.56
CA ARG A 134 -18.86 5.81 35.36
C ARG A 134 -18.97 6.61 36.66
N ILE A 135 -20.02 7.42 36.82
CA ILE A 135 -20.28 8.25 38.01
C ILE A 135 -21.16 7.49 39.03
N GLU A 136 -21.93 6.48 38.59
CA GLU A 136 -22.78 5.65 39.45
C GLU A 136 -22.09 4.38 40.00
N MET A 137 -20.77 4.41 40.20
CA MET A 137 -20.04 3.32 40.88
C MET A 137 -19.14 3.86 41.98
#